data_AF-A0AB33BBZ4-F1
#
_entry.id   AF-A0AB33BBZ4-F1
#
_cell.length_a   1.000
_cell.length_b   1.000
_cell.length_c   1.000
_cell.angle_alpha   90.00
_cell.angle_beta   90.00
_cell.angle_gamma   90.00
#
_symmetry.space_group_name_H-M   'P 1'
#
loop_
_entity.id
_entity.type
_entity.pdbx_description
1 polymer ?
#
loop_
_entity_poly.entity_id
_entity_poly.type
_entity_poly.pdbx_seq_one_letter_code
_entity_poly.pdbx_strand_id
1 'polypeptide(L)' 'MYQKLLQGLNQNEQRLLNGLYIEGKTISQIANDLNVSRKTLYQWRLKLQQKIKPIWGNTSVR' A
#
# COMPACT_ATOMS: atom_id res chain seq x y z
N MET A 1 2.77 -11.83 -10.28
CA MET A 1 3.38 -10.49 -10.05
C MET A 1 3.09 -9.96 -8.65
N TYR A 2 1.82 -9.99 -8.19
CA TYR A 2 1.40 -9.56 -6.84
C TYR A 2 2.14 -10.26 -5.68
N GLN A 3 2.22 -11.60 -5.72
CA GLN A 3 2.85 -12.37 -4.62
C GLN A 3 4.35 -12.10 -4.44
N LYS A 4 5.07 -11.75 -5.52
CA LYS A 4 6.49 -11.36 -5.44
C LYS A 4 6.68 -10.00 -4.75
N LEU A 5 5.72 -9.08 -4.90
CA LEU A 5 5.75 -7.78 -4.22
C LEU A 5 5.53 -7.93 -2.72
N LEU A 6 4.67 -8.85 -2.28
CA LEU A 6 4.39 -9.08 -0.87
C LEU A 6 5.62 -9.53 -0.07
N GLN A 7 6.57 -10.24 -0.70
CA GLN A 7 7.76 -10.75 0.00
C GLN A 7 8.71 -9.65 0.51
N GLY A 8 8.68 -8.44 -0.07
CA GLY A 8 9.47 -7.30 0.39
C GLY A 8 8.72 -6.32 1.32
N LEU A 9 7.46 -6.62 1.63
CA LEU A 9 6.56 -5.74 2.38
C LEU A 9 6.33 -6.27 3.78
N ASN A 10 6.30 -5.37 4.76
CA ASN A 10 5.89 -5.73 6.11
C ASN A 10 4.37 -5.95 6.17
N GLN A 11 3.89 -6.56 7.26
CA GLN A 11 2.48 -6.90 7.42
C GLN A 11 1.53 -5.70 7.25
N ASN A 12 1.95 -4.52 7.69
CA ASN A 12 1.13 -3.30 7.58
C ASN A 12 1.05 -2.77 6.14
N GLU A 13 2.17 -2.81 5.42
CA GLU A 13 2.25 -2.47 4.00
C GLU A 13 1.42 -3.45 3.15
N GLN A 14 1.47 -4.74 3.48
CA GLN A 14 0.65 -5.77 2.83
C GLN A 14 -0.84 -5.54 3.08
N ARG A 15 -1.24 -5.23 4.33
CA ARG A 15 -2.64 -4.92 4.68
C ARG A 15 -3.15 -3.69 3.92
N LEU A 16 -2.34 -2.63 3.84
CA LEU A 16 -2.70 -1.44 3.06
C LEU A 16 -2.85 -1.76 1.57
N LEU A 17 -1.93 -2.54 1.01
CA LEU A 17 -1.94 -2.89 -0.41
C LEU A 17 -3.11 -3.83 -0.76
N ASN A 18 -3.42 -4.80 0.09
CA ASN A 18 -4.63 -5.64 -0.01
C ASN A 18 -5.90 -4.77 0.07
N GLY A 19 -6.00 -3.89 1.07
CA GLY A 19 -7.18 -3.04 1.25
C GLY A 19 -7.44 -2.14 0.04
N LEU A 20 -6.38 -1.56 -0.55
CA LEU A 20 -6.50 -0.67 -1.71
C LEU A 20 -6.78 -1.40 -3.03
N TYR A 21 -6.07 -2.49 -3.31
CA TYR A 21 -6.04 -3.09 -4.66
C TYR A 21 -6.84 -4.39 -4.78
N ILE A 22 -7.08 -5.09 -3.68
CA ILE A 22 -7.88 -6.33 -3.66
C ILE A 22 -9.31 -6.01 -3.19
N GLU A 23 -9.44 -5.28 -2.09
CA GLU A 23 -10.74 -4.98 -1.48
C GLU A 23 -11.38 -3.69 -2.02
N GLY A 24 -10.62 -2.84 -2.73
CA GLY A 24 -11.11 -1.57 -3.29
C GLY A 24 -11.53 -0.54 -2.24
N LYS A 25 -11.07 -0.68 -1.00
CA LYS A 25 -11.43 0.21 0.10
C LYS A 25 -10.69 1.55 0.00
N THR A 26 -11.34 2.60 0.49
CA THR A 26 -10.71 3.91 0.65
C THR A 26 -9.73 3.91 1.84
N ILE A 27 -8.77 4.84 1.83
CA ILE A 27 -7.84 5.06 2.95
C ILE A 27 -8.59 5.24 4.28
N SER A 28 -9.73 5.93 4.28
CA SER A 28 -10.53 6.15 5.50
C SER A 28 -11.13 4.85 6.03
N GLN A 29 -11.64 3.98 5.16
CA GLN A 29 -12.17 2.67 5.55
C GLN A 29 -11.06 1.77 6.11
N ILE A 30 -9.92 1.71 5.42
CA ILE A 30 -8.76 0.93 5.88
C ILE A 30 -8.25 1.46 7.23
N ALA A 31 -8.27 2.77 7.44
CA ALA A 31 -7.85 3.38 8.70
C ALA A 31 -8.77 2.96 9.86
N ASN A 32 -10.08 2.94 9.62
CA ASN A 32 -11.07 2.49 10.59
C ASN A 32 -10.92 0.98 10.87
N ASP A 33 -10.80 0.16 9.83
CA ASP A 33 -10.67 -1.30 9.95
C ASP A 33 -9.41 -1.71 10.72
N LEU A 34 -8.31 -1.00 10.49
CA LEU A 34 -7.01 -1.27 11.12
C LEU A 34 -6.81 -0.51 12.44
N ASN A 35 -7.77 0.32 12.86
CA ASN A 35 -7.68 1.20 14.02
C ASN A 35 -6.37 2.01 14.04
N VAL A 36 -6.07 2.66 12.92
CA VAL A 36 -4.90 3.53 12.78
C VAL A 36 -5.29 4.88 12.20
N SER A 37 -4.51 5.91 12.51
CA SER A 37 -4.74 7.22 11.90
C SER A 37 -4.53 7.17 10.38
N ARG A 38 -5.29 7.97 9.63
CA ARG A 38 -5.08 8.14 8.18
C ARG A 38 -3.64 8.56 7.85
N LYS A 39 -3.00 9.37 8.71
CA LYS A 39 -1.59 9.77 8.59
C LYS A 39 -0.65 8.57 8.60
N THR A 40 -0.93 7.56 9.44
CA THR A 40 -0.18 6.31 9.48
C THR A 40 -0.23 5.57 8.14
N LEU A 41 -1.41 5.49 7.51
CA LEU A 41 -1.55 4.86 6.20
C LEU A 41 -0.82 5.61 5.09
N TYR A 42 -0.81 6.95 5.12
CA TYR A 42 -0.01 7.74 4.18
C TYR A 42 1.49 7.47 4.33
N GLN A 43 1.98 7.32 5.56
CA GLN A 43 3.38 6.95 5.81
C GLN A 43 3.71 5.56 5.24
N TRP A 44 2.80 4.59 5.40
CA TRP A 44 2.96 3.26 4.79
C TRP A 44 2.94 3.33 3.26
N ARG A 45 2.06 4.14 2.67
CA ARG A 45 2.00 4.37 1.23
C ARG A 45 3.31 4.95 0.68
N LEU A 46 3.92 5.91 1.37
CA LEU A 46 5.20 6.49 0.96
C LEU A 46 6.34 5.46 1.00
N LYS A 47 6.37 4.59 2.03
CA LYS A 47 7.34 3.49 2.11
C LYS A 47 7.14 2.47 0.99
N LEU A 48 5.88 2.10 0.74
CA LEU A 48 5.48 1.25 -0.39
C LEU A 48 5.96 1.83 -1.71
N GLN A 49 5.68 3.11 -1.98
CA GLN A 49 6.12 3.76 -3.21
C GLN A 49 7.64 3.74 -3.37
N GLN A 50 8.42 3.97 -2.32
CA GLN A 50 9.88 3.89 -2.41
C GLN A 50 10.38 2.48 -2.75
N LYS A 51 9.80 1.45 -2.13
CA LYS A 51 10.14 0.04 -2.40
C LYS A 51 9.70 -0.42 -3.79
N ILE A 52 8.59 0.11 -4.28
CA ILE A 52 7.95 -0.28 -5.53
C ILE A 52 8.44 0.58 -6.71
N LYS A 53 8.97 1.79 -6.48
CA LYS A 53 9.55 2.69 -7.49
C LYS A 53 10.57 2.02 -8.43
N PRO A 54 11.51 1.18 -7.97
CA PRO A 54 12.41 0.46 -8.88
C PRO A 54 11.69 -0.58 -9.76
N ILE A 55 10.51 -1.05 -9.34
CA ILE A 55 9.71 -2.07 -10.04
C ILE A 55 8.71 -1.42 -11.02
N TRP A 56 8.20 -0.23 -10.69
CA TRP A 56 7.14 0.48 -11.44
C TRP A 56 7.58 1.78 -12.11
N GLY A 57 8.88 2.09 -12.10
CA GLY A 57 9.49 3.35 -12.54
C GLY A 57 9.15 3.87 -13.95
N ASN A 58 8.34 3.15 -14.74
CA ASN A 58 7.86 3.58 -16.06
C ASN A 58 6.35 3.78 -16.17
N THR A 59 5.57 3.64 -15.09
CA THR A 59 4.10 3.86 -15.16
C THR A 59 3.75 5.22 -14.56
N SER A 60 4.33 6.28 -15.10
CA SER A 60 3.78 7.62 -14.93
C SER A 60 2.48 7.66 -15.73
N VAL A 61 1.35 7.44 -15.07
CA VAL A 61 0.06 7.83 -15.64
C VAL A 61 0.10 9.35 -15.78
N ARG A 62 0.06 9.77 -17.04
CA ARG A 62 0.11 11.15 -17.55
C ARG A 62 -1.03 12.01 -17.00
#